data_AF-A0A453D5K6-F1
#
_entry.id   AF-A0A453D5K6-F1
#
_cell.length_a   1.000
_cell.length_b   1.000
_cell.length_c   1.000
_cell.angle_alpha   90.00
_cell.angle_beta   90.00
_cell.angle_gamma   90.00
#
_symmetry.space_group_name_H-M   'P 1'
#
loop_
_entity.id
_entity.type
_entity.pdbx_description
1 polymer ?
#
loop_
_entity_poly.entity_id
_entity_poly.type
_entity_poly.pdbx_seq_one_letter_code
_entity_poly.pdbx_strand_id
1 'polypeptide(L)'
;MLFPLTFPIPTIPNWSVDGIILHAKFESAKPLDQSHLERTKAIMKSQADHAFRLKDYKLASKAYGVAINAAPSATLYANRNLCKLLLDDGEGV
;
A
#
# COMPACT_ATOMS: atom_id res chain seq x y z
N MET A 1 33.81 -5.14 17.24
CA MET A 1 34.17 -6.54 16.95
C MET A 1 32.92 -7.39 16.98
N LEU A 2 32.74 -8.30 16.02
CA LEU A 2 31.71 -9.33 16.10
C LEU A 2 32.19 -10.47 17.00
N PHE A 3 31.29 -11.17 17.68
CA PHE A 3 31.67 -12.24 18.59
C PHE A 3 32.42 -13.36 17.82
N PRO A 4 33.49 -13.96 18.37
CA PRO A 4 34.28 -14.99 17.70
C PRO A 4 33.50 -16.24 17.25
N LEU A 5 32.26 -16.42 17.73
CA LEU A 5 31.37 -17.52 17.36
C LEU A 5 30.47 -17.24 16.15
N THR A 6 30.44 -16.01 15.62
CA THR A 6 29.54 -15.68 14.51
C THR A 6 30.25 -15.87 13.16
N PHE A 7 29.87 -16.92 12.42
CA PHE A 7 30.37 -17.16 11.08
C PHE A 7 29.77 -16.18 10.06
N PRO A 8 30.55 -15.72 9.06
CA PRO A 8 30.05 -14.91 7.96
C PRO A 8 28.90 -15.59 7.23
N ILE A 9 27.80 -14.86 7.05
CA ILE A 9 26.69 -15.30 6.20
C ILE A 9 27.09 -15.05 4.74
N PRO A 10 27.02 -16.05 3.83
CA PRO A 10 27.50 -15.93 2.44
C PRO A 10 26.89 -14.78 1.64
N THR A 11 25.71 -14.30 2.02
CA THR A 11 24.99 -13.20 1.35
C THR A 11 25.46 -11.81 1.76
N ILE A 12 26.27 -11.70 2.82
CA ILE A 12 26.79 -10.43 3.34
C ILE A 12 28.27 -10.32 2.99
N PRO A 13 28.66 -9.50 1.99
CA PRO A 13 30.04 -9.45 1.49
C PRO A 13 31.04 -8.80 2.47
N ASN A 14 30.56 -8.07 3.49
CA ASN A 14 31.39 -7.44 4.52
C ASN A 14 30.94 -7.85 5.92
N TRP A 15 31.67 -8.78 6.55
CA TRP A 15 31.39 -9.30 7.89
C TRP A 15 31.99 -8.44 9.00
N SER A 16 31.54 -7.20 9.06
CA SER A 16 31.82 -6.24 10.14
C SER A 16 30.51 -5.69 10.70
N VAL A 17 30.56 -5.04 11.87
CA VAL A 17 29.37 -4.38 12.44
C VAL A 17 28.80 -3.37 11.44
N ASP A 18 29.66 -2.54 10.85
CA ASP A 18 29.26 -1.56 9.84
C ASP A 18 28.75 -2.21 8.56
N GLY A 19 29.38 -3.30 8.11
CA GLY A 19 28.95 -4.07 6.95
C GLY A 19 27.57 -4.70 7.12
N ILE A 20 27.26 -5.24 8.30
CA ILE A 20 25.95 -5.80 8.64
C ILE A 20 24.89 -4.68 8.72
N ILE A 21 25.21 -3.56 9.38
CA ILE A 21 24.29 -2.42 9.47
C ILE A 21 24.02 -1.86 8.07
N LEU A 22 25.04 -1.73 7.22
CA LEU A 22 24.90 -1.25 5.85
C LEU A 22 24.07 -2.22 5.01
N HIS A 23 24.30 -3.53 5.12
CA HIS A 23 23.52 -4.54 4.43
C HIS A 23 22.05 -4.51 4.86
N ALA A 24 21.77 -4.48 6.16
CA ALA A 24 20.41 -4.37 6.69
C ALA A 24 19.71 -3.09 6.20
N LYS A 25 20.41 -1.94 6.22
CA LYS A 25 19.91 -0.69 5.66
C LYS A 25 19.63 -0.82 4.16
N PHE A 26 20.55 -1.39 3.39
CA PHE A 26 20.36 -1.61 1.96
C PHE A 26 19.18 -2.55 1.66
N GLU A 27 19.02 -3.64 2.41
CA GLU A 27 17.87 -4.53 2.27
C GLU A 27 16.55 -3.87 2.66
N SER A 28 16.53 -3.08 3.74
CA SER A 28 15.36 -2.29 4.14
C SER A 28 15.06 -1.11 3.19
N ALA A 29 16.08 -0.63 2.50
CA ALA A 29 16.01 0.42 1.49
C ALA A 29 15.86 -0.15 0.08
N LYS A 30 15.83 -1.49 -0.10
CA LYS A 30 15.24 -2.07 -1.30
C LYS A 30 13.83 -1.51 -1.31
N PRO A 31 13.47 -0.66 -2.29
CA PRO A 31 12.10 -0.18 -2.36
C PRO A 31 11.23 -1.43 -2.38
N LEU A 32 10.37 -1.57 -1.39
CA LEU A 32 9.25 -2.49 -1.50
C LEU A 32 8.56 -2.04 -2.78
N ASP A 33 8.79 -2.81 -3.86
CA ASP A 33 8.92 -2.31 -5.21
C ASP A 33 7.88 -1.22 -5.48
N GLN A 34 8.32 0.04 -5.62
CA GLN A 34 7.40 1.18 -5.77
C GLN A 34 6.39 0.89 -6.90
N SER A 35 6.82 0.11 -7.90
CA SER A 35 5.96 -0.40 -8.96
C SER A 35 4.85 -1.33 -8.47
N HIS A 36 5.11 -2.21 -7.50
CA HIS A 36 4.11 -3.05 -6.85
C HIS A 36 3.11 -2.23 -6.02
N LEU A 37 3.57 -1.20 -5.30
CA LEU A 37 2.68 -0.31 -4.54
C LEU A 37 1.75 0.47 -5.49
N GLU A 38 2.30 1.08 -6.54
CA GLU A 38 1.50 1.80 -7.53
C GLU A 38 0.57 0.86 -8.32
N ARG A 39 1.02 -0.35 -8.65
CA ARG A 39 0.17 -1.39 -9.26
C ARG A 39 -1.00 -1.75 -8.34
N THR A 40 -0.72 -1.99 -7.06
CA THR A 40 -1.75 -2.35 -6.07
C THR A 40 -2.77 -1.23 -5.92
N LYS A 41 -2.30 0.02 -5.81
CA LYS A 41 -3.14 1.22 -5.79
C LYS A 41 -4.00 1.36 -7.05
N ALA A 42 -3.44 1.11 -8.23
CA ALA A 42 -4.18 1.17 -9.49
C ALA A 42 -5.28 0.09 -9.58
N ILE A 43 -4.99 -1.14 -9.15
CA ILE A 43 -5.97 -2.25 -9.13
C ILE A 43 -7.11 -1.92 -8.16
N MET A 44 -6.78 -1.50 -6.94
CA MET A 44 -7.79 -1.17 -5.91
C MET A 44 -8.67 0.00 -6.36
N LYS A 45 -8.06 1.04 -6.95
CA LYS A 45 -8.80 2.17 -7.53
C LYS A 45 -9.72 1.70 -8.66
N SER A 46 -9.23 0.88 -9.59
CA SER A 46 -10.02 0.36 -10.71
C SER A 46 -11.24 -0.44 -10.25
N GLN A 47 -11.09 -1.28 -9.23
CA GLN A 47 -12.19 -2.04 -8.63
C GLN A 47 -13.23 -1.12 -7.98
N ALA A 48 -12.80 -0.10 -7.23
CA ALA A 48 -13.71 0.87 -6.62
C ALA A 48 -14.42 1.73 -7.67
N ASP A 49 -13.70 2.18 -8.71
CA ASP A 49 -14.25 2.92 -9.84
C ASP A 49 -15.27 2.06 -10.61
N HIS A 50 -15.04 0.75 -10.73
CA HIS A 50 -15.98 -0.17 -11.36
C HIS A 50 -17.28 -0.28 -10.57
N ALA A 51 -17.21 -0.48 -9.24
CA ALA A 51 -18.39 -0.48 -8.38
C ALA A 51 -19.15 0.87 -8.45
N PHE A 52 -18.40 1.98 -8.51
CA PHE A 52 -18.98 3.32 -8.66
C PHE A 52 -19.77 3.47 -9.97
N ARG A 53 -19.22 3.00 -11.10
CA ARG A 53 -19.91 3.04 -12.40
C ARG A 53 -21.18 2.19 -12.44
N LEU A 54 -21.24 1.13 -11.64
CA LEU A 54 -22.45 0.31 -11.45
C LEU A 54 -23.48 0.96 -10.52
N LYS A 55 -23.22 2.19 -10.03
CA LYS A 55 -24.01 2.90 -9.03
C LYS A 55 -24.19 2.16 -7.70
N ASP A 56 -23.38 1.14 -7.44
CA ASP A 56 -23.31 0.51 -6.13
C ASP A 56 -22.40 1.34 -5.23
N TYR A 57 -22.90 2.51 -4.84
CA TYR A 57 -22.14 3.49 -4.06
C TYR A 57 -21.77 2.96 -2.68
N LYS A 58 -22.57 2.02 -2.13
CA LYS A 58 -22.29 1.35 -0.86
C LYS A 58 -21.05 0.45 -0.99
N LEU A 59 -20.98 -0.38 -2.02
CA LEU A 59 -19.82 -1.22 -2.29
C LEU A 59 -18.60 -0.37 -2.66
N ALA A 60 -18.77 0.65 -3.50
CA ALA A 60 -17.70 1.56 -3.89
C ALA A 60 -17.09 2.26 -2.66
N SER A 61 -17.93 2.79 -1.75
CA SER A 61 -17.46 3.45 -0.52
C SER A 61 -16.65 2.51 0.39
N LYS A 62 -17.05 1.24 0.50
CA LYS A 62 -16.28 0.21 1.22
C LYS A 62 -14.96 -0.10 0.51
N ALA A 63 -14.98 -0.27 -0.80
CA ALA A 63 -13.79 -0.55 -1.62
C ALA A 63 -12.76 0.58 -1.52
N TYR A 64 -13.19 1.84 -1.59
CA TYR A 64 -12.31 2.98 -1.35
C TYR A 64 -11.74 2.99 0.08
N GLY A 65 -12.50 2.57 1.09
CA GLY A 65 -12.00 2.41 2.45
C GLY A 65 -10.86 1.39 2.56
N VAL A 66 -11.00 0.24 1.89
CA VAL A 66 -9.93 -0.77 1.81
C VAL A 66 -8.71 -0.22 1.07
N ALA A 67 -8.91 0.49 -0.04
CA ALA A 67 -7.83 1.13 -0.80
C ALA A 67 -7.06 2.16 0.03
N ILE A 68 -7.75 2.95 0.86
CA ILE A 68 -7.14 3.94 1.78
C ILE A 68 -6.24 3.25 2.80
N ASN A 69 -6.66 2.12 3.39
CA ASN A 69 -5.85 1.40 4.37
C ASN A 69 -4.56 0.84 3.75
N ALA A 70 -4.57 0.49 2.46
CA ALA A 70 -3.39 -0.01 1.75
C ALA A 70 -2.47 1.13 1.28
N ALA A 71 -3.04 2.19 0.69
CA ALA A 71 -2.29 3.32 0.16
C ALA A 71 -3.15 4.60 0.20
N PRO A 72 -3.05 5.39 1.29
CA PRO A 72 -3.84 6.61 1.43
C PRO A 72 -3.56 7.62 0.31
N SER A 73 -4.61 8.22 -0.27
CA SER A 73 -4.47 9.37 -1.17
C SER A 73 -5.71 10.27 -1.13
N ALA A 74 -5.51 11.56 -1.41
CA ALA A 74 -6.59 12.55 -1.43
C ALA A 74 -7.74 12.16 -2.37
N THR A 75 -7.42 11.58 -3.54
CA THR A 75 -8.42 11.13 -4.52
C THR A 75 -9.32 10.01 -3.96
N LEU A 76 -8.76 9.06 -3.20
CA LEU A 76 -9.57 7.97 -2.62
C LEU A 76 -10.53 8.50 -1.54
N TYR A 77 -10.08 9.46 -0.73
CA TYR A 77 -10.97 10.12 0.25
C TYR A 77 -12.09 10.90 -0.43
N ALA A 78 -11.77 11.69 -1.47
CA ALA A 78 -12.75 12.44 -2.24
C ALA A 78 -13.80 11.51 -2.88
N ASN A 79 -13.36 10.45 -3.55
CA ASN A 79 -14.26 9.49 -4.19
C ASN A 79 -15.14 8.75 -3.16
N ARG A 80 -14.57 8.36 -2.00
CA ARG A 80 -15.36 7.75 -0.91
C ARG A 80 -16.42 8.69 -0.37
N ASN A 81 -16.09 9.96 -0.18
CA ASN A 81 -17.04 10.96 0.29
C ASN A 81 -18.15 11.21 -0.73
N LEU A 82 -17.81 11.29 -2.01
CA LEU A 82 -18.79 11.37 -3.09
C LEU A 82 -19.74 10.18 -3.08
N CYS A 83 -19.24 8.95 -2.88
CA CYS A 83 -20.10 7.76 -2.76
C CYS A 83 -21.10 7.89 -1.60
N LYS A 84 -20.69 8.46 -0.46
CA LYS A 84 -21.59 8.66 0.70
C LYS A 84 -22.67 9.70 0.41
N LEU A 85 -22.31 10.79 -0.26
CA LEU A 85 -23.28 11.82 -0.69
C LEU A 85 -24.32 11.22 -1.64
N LEU A 86 -23.87 10.45 -2.65
CA LEU A 86 -24.76 9.80 -3.61
C LEU A 86 -25.62 8.67 -3.01
N LEU A 87 -25.23 8.14 -1.84
CA LEU A 87 -26.06 7.20 -1.10
C LEU A 87 -27.23 7.93 -0.43
N ASP A 88 -26.96 9.10 0.15
CA ASP A 88 -27.95 9.95 0.84
C ASP A 88 -28.97 10.53 -0.15
N ASP A 89 -28.52 10.95 -1.34
CA ASP A 89 -29.38 11.42 -2.43
C ASP A 89 -30.23 10.31 -3.07
N GLY A 90 -29.85 9.04 -2.88
CA GLY A 90 -30.52 7.86 -3.44
C GLY A 90 -31.55 7.19 -2.53
N GLU A 91 -31.62 7.59 -1.25
CA GLU A 91 -32.65 7.15 -0.29
C GLU A 91 -33.92 8.04 -0.33
N GLY A 92 -34.07 8.87 -1.38
CA GLY A 92 -35.25 9.65 -1.66
C GLY A 92 -36.25 8.95 -2.59
N VAL A 93 -37.32 8.39 -1.97
CA VAL A 93 -38.62 7.91 -2.50
C VAL A 93 -38.65 6.53 -3.17
#